data_AF-A0A955ZAF3-F1
#
_entry.id   AF-A0A955ZAF3-F1
#
_cell.length_a   1.000
_cell.length_b   1.000
_cell.length_c   1.000
_cell.angle_alpha   90.00
_cell.angle_beta   90.00
_cell.angle_gamma   90.00
#
_symmetry.space_group_name_H-M   'P 1'
#
loop_
_entity.id
_entity.type
_entity.pdbx_description
1 polymer ?
#
loop_
_entity_poly.entity_id
_entity_poly.type
_entity_poly.pdbx_seq_one_letter_code
_entity_poly.pdbx_strand_id
1 'polypeptide(L)'
;MRRVVFAVSVLALPLTLACTQLFHSTDFATLCELDASACVDGAIATTDGGGADDASPEPPFDFCSLTPAEARSRAERACALLGACAGPFGRNAASTCLVDAIKAFDCAANPTLRPRAAAETYWSCLARATTCDAVDACVFGGPRQRCGSTGFLGCSADGRVRVDCQNTPQQGAERCEAYGQRCVRYAADSLSVCTGVGERACAQSTCQGTARVECADAGSVTADVGEDCALVGDGQCAVGPEGPACVPTGNAACGASRCDGTTVVVGCAATRRTSLDCAAWGLLCSDTITGPNLFASCLPQVADCTVDACEGNVLKACINRRAFPIDCAAQGLGPCKLVETETAGTLRPTCTKP
;
A
#
# COMPACT_ATOMS: atom_id res chain seq x y z
N MET A 1 -5.37 -11.76 62.01
CA MET A 1 -4.70 -12.26 60.79
C MET A 1 -3.37 -11.55 60.64
N ARG A 2 -2.26 -12.28 60.79
CA ARG A 2 -0.87 -11.75 60.79
C ARG A 2 -0.44 -11.42 59.36
N ARG A 3 -0.01 -10.19 59.11
CA ARG A 3 0.64 -9.77 57.85
C ARG A 3 2.14 -10.06 57.97
N VAL A 4 2.65 -10.90 57.08
CA VAL A 4 4.08 -11.15 56.90
C VAL A 4 4.55 -10.25 55.76
N VAL A 5 5.48 -9.34 56.07
CA VAL A 5 6.13 -8.46 55.08
C VAL A 5 7.46 -9.10 54.72
N PHE A 6 7.62 -9.54 53.48
CA PHE A 6 8.91 -9.96 52.94
C PHE A 6 9.55 -8.77 52.22
N ALA A 7 10.66 -8.28 52.77
CA ALA A 7 11.56 -7.35 52.10
C ALA A 7 12.49 -8.16 51.19
N VAL A 8 12.38 -7.97 49.88
CA VAL A 8 13.30 -8.54 48.89
C VAL A 8 14.28 -7.46 48.48
N SER A 9 15.53 -7.61 48.92
CA SER A 9 16.65 -6.78 48.50
C SER A 9 17.17 -7.27 47.15
N VAL A 10 17.05 -6.44 46.11
CA VAL A 10 17.63 -6.70 44.79
C VAL A 10 19.02 -6.07 44.71
N LEU A 11 20.05 -6.92 44.63
CA LEU A 11 21.42 -6.54 44.32
C LEU A 11 21.52 -6.19 42.83
N ALA A 12 21.86 -4.94 42.52
CA ALA A 12 22.22 -4.49 41.18
C ALA A 12 23.71 -4.80 40.91
N LEU A 13 23.99 -5.71 39.97
CA LEU A 13 25.33 -5.87 39.38
C LEU A 13 25.42 -5.02 38.09
N PRO A 14 26.46 -4.20 37.91
CA PRO A 14 26.73 -3.56 36.63
C PRO A 14 27.52 -4.54 35.74
N LEU A 15 26.86 -5.10 34.72
CA LEU A 15 27.52 -5.78 33.60
C LEU A 15 27.76 -4.75 32.50
N THR A 16 28.94 -4.12 32.53
CA THR A 16 29.49 -3.39 31.39
C THR A 16 30.10 -4.39 30.40
N LEU A 17 29.32 -4.84 29.43
CA LEU A 17 29.83 -5.53 28.23
C LEU A 17 29.88 -4.52 27.09
N ALA A 18 31.08 -4.02 26.83
CA ALA A 18 31.41 -3.26 25.64
C ALA A 18 31.52 -4.23 24.45
N CYS A 19 30.46 -4.29 23.63
CA CYS A 19 30.51 -4.86 22.28
C CYS A 19 30.44 -3.71 21.29
N THR A 20 31.57 -3.06 21.04
CA THR A 20 31.71 -2.07 19.96
C THR A 20 32.88 -2.49 19.09
N GLN A 21 32.65 -2.51 17.77
CA GLN A 21 33.63 -2.72 16.68
C GLN A 21 33.99 -4.18 16.37
N LEU A 22 33.15 -4.90 15.60
CA LEU A 22 33.56 -6.15 14.93
C LEU A 22 33.11 -6.27 13.46
N PHE A 23 32.77 -5.17 12.78
CA PHE A 23 32.35 -5.22 11.37
C PHE A 23 32.80 -4.01 10.55
N HIS A 24 34.12 -3.84 10.34
CA HIS A 24 34.65 -2.89 9.34
C HIS A 24 35.68 -3.49 8.36
N SER A 25 35.80 -4.81 8.29
CA SER A 25 36.47 -5.49 7.17
C SER A 25 35.97 -6.93 7.10
N THR A 26 35.08 -7.18 6.15
CA THR A 26 34.90 -8.51 5.61
C THR A 26 35.43 -8.43 4.18
N ASP A 27 36.75 -8.54 4.06
CA ASP A 27 37.37 -8.93 2.80
C ASP A 27 36.96 -10.39 2.57
N PHE A 28 35.84 -10.58 1.87
CA PHE A 28 35.47 -11.91 1.40
C PHE A 28 36.45 -12.27 0.29
N ALA A 29 37.23 -13.32 0.51
CA ALA A 29 38.08 -13.87 -0.52
C ALA A 29 37.23 -14.13 -1.77
N THR A 30 37.56 -13.46 -2.87
CA THR A 30 36.83 -13.67 -4.13
C THR A 30 36.98 -15.13 -4.54
N LEU A 31 36.06 -15.69 -5.32
CA LEU A 31 36.18 -17.07 -5.82
C LEU A 31 37.53 -17.32 -6.52
N CYS A 32 38.15 -16.25 -7.03
CA CYS A 32 39.49 -16.26 -7.62
C CYS A 32 40.65 -16.45 -6.63
N GLU A 33 40.49 -16.03 -5.38
CA GLU A 33 41.49 -16.25 -4.32
C GLU A 33 41.38 -17.67 -3.73
N LEU A 34 40.19 -18.26 -3.76
CA LEU A 34 39.93 -19.61 -3.27
C LEU A 34 40.21 -20.69 -4.32
N ASP A 35 40.02 -20.37 -5.61
CA ASP A 35 40.26 -21.30 -6.72
C ASP A 35 40.80 -20.55 -7.96
N ALA A 36 42.12 -20.60 -8.13
CA ALA A 36 42.80 -19.99 -9.29
C ALA A 36 42.38 -20.60 -10.64
N SER A 37 41.79 -21.81 -10.65
CA SER A 37 41.28 -22.44 -11.88
C SER A 37 39.93 -21.87 -12.33
N ALA A 38 39.23 -21.14 -11.46
CA ALA A 38 37.98 -20.44 -11.77
C ALA A 38 38.21 -19.13 -12.56
N CYS A 39 39.45 -18.63 -12.61
CA CYS A 39 39.79 -17.38 -13.30
C CYS A 39 40.48 -17.72 -14.63
N VAL A 40 39.71 -18.25 -15.57
CA VAL A 40 40.19 -18.41 -16.94
C VAL A 40 40.04 -17.07 -17.64
N ASP A 41 41.17 -16.43 -17.96
CA ASP A 41 41.24 -15.24 -18.82
C ASP A 41 40.50 -15.53 -20.14
N GLY A 42 39.32 -14.92 -20.30
CA GLY A 42 38.54 -15.01 -21.54
C GLY A 42 37.46 -16.10 -21.58
N ALA A 43 36.99 -16.61 -20.44
CA ALA A 43 35.71 -17.31 -20.41
C ALA A 43 34.56 -16.32 -20.66
N ILE A 44 34.31 -16.02 -21.93
CA ILE A 44 33.01 -15.56 -22.41
C ILE A 44 32.03 -16.64 -21.96
N ALA A 45 31.28 -16.34 -20.91
CA ALA A 45 30.12 -17.12 -20.53
C ALA A 45 29.17 -17.09 -21.73
N THR A 46 29.22 -18.13 -22.57
CA THR A 46 28.10 -18.48 -23.44
C THR A 46 27.00 -19.02 -22.55
N THR A 47 26.36 -18.10 -21.80
CA THR A 47 25.01 -18.31 -21.32
C THR A 47 24.10 -18.21 -22.54
N ASP A 48 23.79 -19.37 -23.13
CA ASP A 48 22.63 -19.55 -24.01
C ASP A 48 21.32 -19.48 -23.17
N GLY A 49 21.22 -18.48 -22.29
CA GLY A 49 20.04 -18.09 -21.54
C GLY A 49 19.69 -16.68 -21.97
N GLY A 50 18.57 -16.55 -22.69
CA GLY A 50 18.16 -15.35 -23.41
C GLY A 50 18.35 -14.05 -22.62
N GLY A 51 18.88 -13.04 -23.31
CA GLY A 51 19.27 -11.75 -22.78
C GLY A 51 18.23 -11.17 -21.82
N ALA A 52 18.58 -11.19 -20.54
CA ALA A 52 18.14 -10.14 -19.64
C ALA A 52 18.92 -8.91 -20.09
N ASP A 53 18.28 -8.06 -20.91
CA ASP A 53 18.82 -6.75 -21.23
C ASP A 53 19.21 -6.08 -19.91
N ASP A 54 20.49 -5.73 -19.77
CA ASP A 54 21.06 -4.91 -18.69
C ASP A 54 20.51 -3.47 -18.77
N ALA A 55 19.18 -3.33 -18.81
CA ALA A 55 18.52 -2.06 -18.65
C ALA A 55 18.82 -1.61 -17.23
N SER A 56 19.73 -0.64 -17.12
CA SER A 56 20.01 0.04 -15.85
C SER A 56 18.68 0.40 -15.20
N PRO A 57 18.49 0.10 -13.90
CA PRO A 57 17.23 0.33 -13.22
C PRO A 57 16.81 1.79 -13.43
N GLU A 58 15.61 1.98 -13.97
CA GLU A 58 15.10 3.32 -14.23
C GLU A 58 15.09 4.12 -12.92
N PRO A 59 15.54 5.39 -12.91
CA PRO A 59 15.57 6.17 -11.68
C PRO A 59 14.17 6.30 -11.07
N PRO A 60 14.07 6.32 -9.72
CA PRO A 60 12.81 6.53 -9.02
C PRO A 60 12.06 7.76 -9.54
N PHE A 61 10.73 7.68 -9.56
CA PHE A 61 9.91 8.80 -10.00
C PHE A 61 9.90 9.90 -8.92
N ASP A 62 10.35 11.12 -9.25
CA ASP A 62 10.27 12.25 -8.33
C ASP A 62 8.82 12.77 -8.26
N PHE A 63 8.05 12.23 -7.32
CA PHE A 63 6.68 12.69 -7.08
C PHE A 63 6.60 14.13 -6.59
N CYS A 64 7.64 14.66 -5.93
CA CYS A 64 7.60 16.02 -5.37
C CYS A 64 7.89 17.09 -6.42
N SER A 65 8.28 16.70 -7.63
CA SER A 65 8.33 17.61 -8.77
C SER A 65 6.96 17.90 -9.37
N LEU A 66 5.90 17.19 -8.97
CA LEU A 66 4.55 17.37 -9.50
C LEU A 66 3.81 18.50 -8.79
N THR A 67 3.06 19.30 -9.56
CA THR A 67 2.01 20.14 -8.99
C THR A 67 0.83 19.29 -8.51
N PRO A 68 -0.01 19.78 -7.58
CA PRO A 68 -1.21 19.05 -7.14
C PRO A 68 -2.14 18.65 -8.29
N ALA A 69 -2.28 19.52 -9.31
CA ALA A 69 -3.09 19.22 -10.48
C ALA A 69 -2.51 18.08 -11.34
N GLU A 70 -1.20 18.05 -11.53
CA GLU A 70 -0.51 16.97 -12.25
C GLU A 70 -0.55 15.66 -11.47
N ALA A 71 -0.33 15.71 -10.14
CA ALA A 71 -0.43 14.55 -9.26
C ALA A 71 -1.84 13.94 -9.33
N ARG A 72 -2.88 14.77 -9.26
CA ARG A 72 -4.27 14.35 -9.41
C ARG A 72 -4.53 13.72 -10.78
N SER A 73 -4.15 14.38 -11.88
CA SER A 73 -4.33 13.85 -13.22
C SER A 73 -3.64 12.48 -13.41
N ARG A 74 -2.43 12.31 -12.84
CA ARG A 74 -1.73 11.03 -12.85
C ARG A 74 -2.42 9.97 -11.99
N ALA A 75 -2.96 10.34 -10.83
CA ALA A 75 -3.68 9.44 -9.95
C ALA A 75 -4.97 8.93 -10.61
N GLU A 76 -5.73 9.83 -11.25
CA GLU A 76 -6.92 9.48 -12.04
C GLU A 76 -6.58 8.51 -13.17
N ARG A 77 -5.51 8.77 -13.93
CA ARG A 77 -5.03 7.87 -14.99
C ARG A 77 -4.63 6.50 -14.43
N ALA A 78 -3.79 6.48 -13.40
CA ALA A 78 -3.28 5.25 -12.80
C ALA A 78 -4.43 4.38 -12.29
N CYS A 79 -5.41 4.96 -11.60
CA CYS A 79 -6.55 4.22 -11.06
C CYS A 79 -7.54 3.77 -12.14
N ALA A 80 -7.75 4.56 -13.18
CA ALA A 80 -8.56 4.16 -14.33
C ALA A 80 -7.93 2.95 -15.05
N LEU A 81 -6.62 3.01 -15.30
CA LEU A 81 -5.86 1.91 -15.91
C LEU A 81 -5.82 0.67 -15.03
N LEU A 82 -5.58 0.84 -13.73
CA LEU A 82 -5.54 -0.26 -12.77
C LEU A 82 -6.90 -0.98 -12.71
N GLY A 83 -8.00 -0.24 -12.60
CA GLY A 83 -9.34 -0.79 -12.65
C GLY A 83 -9.68 -1.47 -13.98
N ALA A 84 -9.22 -0.94 -15.11
CA ALA A 84 -9.49 -1.50 -16.43
C ALA A 84 -8.67 -2.78 -16.72
N CYS A 85 -7.40 -2.78 -16.31
CA CYS A 85 -6.42 -3.80 -16.69
C CYS A 85 -6.30 -4.92 -15.65
N ALA A 86 -6.35 -4.56 -14.37
CA ALA A 86 -6.25 -5.44 -13.22
C ALA A 86 -7.56 -5.55 -12.42
N GLY A 87 -8.66 -4.98 -12.93
CA GLY A 87 -10.00 -5.06 -12.32
C GLY A 87 -10.17 -4.15 -11.10
N PRO A 88 -11.40 -3.70 -10.78
CA PRO A 88 -11.71 -2.91 -9.58
C PRO A 88 -11.78 -3.80 -8.32
N PHE A 89 -10.73 -4.58 -8.11
CA PHE A 89 -10.57 -5.62 -7.10
C PHE A 89 -9.85 -5.07 -5.87
N GLY A 90 -10.35 -5.37 -4.66
CA GLY A 90 -9.85 -4.82 -3.39
C GLY A 90 -9.43 -3.35 -3.45
N ARG A 91 -8.14 -3.07 -3.26
CA ARG A 91 -7.59 -1.70 -3.26
C ARG A 91 -7.56 -1.02 -4.64
N ASN A 92 -7.83 -1.75 -5.72
CA ASN A 92 -7.95 -1.17 -7.06
C ASN A 92 -9.33 -0.55 -7.33
N ALA A 93 -10.29 -0.70 -6.40
CA ALA A 93 -11.58 -0.01 -6.51
C ALA A 93 -11.35 1.52 -6.62
N ALA A 94 -12.12 2.19 -7.48
CA ALA A 94 -11.81 3.56 -7.93
C ALA A 94 -11.59 4.55 -6.78
N SER A 95 -12.49 4.57 -5.79
CA SER A 95 -12.37 5.42 -4.60
C SER A 95 -11.12 5.11 -3.76
N THR A 96 -10.88 3.83 -3.47
CA THR A 96 -9.74 3.40 -2.63
C THR A 96 -8.41 3.68 -3.33
N CYS A 97 -8.31 3.29 -4.61
CA CYS A 97 -7.13 3.56 -5.42
C CYS A 97 -6.83 5.06 -5.48
N LEU A 98 -7.85 5.91 -5.74
CA LEU A 98 -7.61 7.35 -5.91
C LEU A 98 -7.11 7.98 -4.60
N VAL A 99 -7.64 7.55 -3.44
CA VAL A 99 -7.14 7.92 -2.10
C VAL A 99 -5.65 7.62 -1.97
N ASP A 100 -5.26 6.38 -2.26
CA ASP A 100 -3.88 5.91 -2.09
C ASP A 100 -2.93 6.54 -3.13
N ALA A 101 -3.38 6.68 -4.37
CA ALA A 101 -2.61 7.25 -5.47
C ALA A 101 -2.29 8.73 -5.26
N ILE A 102 -3.23 9.54 -4.77
CA ILE A 102 -2.93 10.96 -4.46
C ILE A 102 -2.02 11.07 -3.23
N LYS A 103 -2.22 10.25 -2.18
CA LYS A 103 -1.26 10.17 -1.06
C LYS A 103 0.15 9.83 -1.55
N ALA A 104 0.26 9.02 -2.60
CA ALA A 104 1.52 8.68 -3.23
C ALA A 104 2.06 9.79 -4.15
N PHE A 105 1.24 10.41 -5.00
CA PHE A 105 1.71 11.33 -6.05
C PHE A 105 1.79 12.79 -5.61
N ASP A 106 0.94 13.24 -4.69
CA ASP A 106 0.91 14.63 -4.24
C ASP A 106 1.69 14.79 -2.91
N CYS A 107 2.90 15.36 -3.01
CA CYS A 107 3.72 15.62 -1.84
C CYS A 107 3.12 16.66 -0.89
N ALA A 108 2.30 17.60 -1.39
CA ALA A 108 1.64 18.58 -0.54
C ALA A 108 0.48 17.95 0.24
N ALA A 109 -0.24 17.00 -0.37
CA ALA A 109 -1.33 16.30 0.30
C ALA A 109 -0.83 15.43 1.46
N ASN A 110 0.32 14.74 1.30
CA ASN A 110 0.85 13.82 2.31
C ASN A 110 2.37 13.97 2.48
N PRO A 111 2.85 15.06 3.10
CA PRO A 111 4.29 15.36 3.18
C PRO A 111 5.05 14.41 4.10
N THR A 112 4.38 13.78 5.07
CA THR A 112 5.05 13.03 6.14
C THR A 112 5.04 11.51 5.95
N LEU A 113 4.18 10.96 5.09
CA LEU A 113 4.00 9.51 4.93
C LEU A 113 4.13 9.10 3.46
N ARG A 114 5.24 9.50 2.82
CA ARG A 114 5.53 9.26 1.41
C ARG A 114 5.76 7.77 1.13
N PRO A 115 5.35 7.21 -0.02
CA PRO A 115 5.67 5.82 -0.34
C PRO A 115 7.18 5.55 -0.29
N ARG A 116 7.58 4.37 0.16
CA ARG A 116 8.97 3.88 0.17
C ARG A 116 9.07 2.44 -0.27
N ALA A 117 10.28 2.02 -0.65
CA ALA A 117 10.61 0.64 -0.97
C ALA A 117 9.60 0.04 -1.97
N ALA A 118 8.94 -1.07 -1.64
CA ALA A 118 7.98 -1.72 -2.54
C ALA A 118 6.80 -0.81 -2.94
N ALA A 119 6.31 0.04 -2.02
CA ALA A 119 5.25 1.00 -2.31
C ALA A 119 5.72 2.06 -3.32
N GLU A 120 6.91 2.62 -3.12
CA GLU A 120 7.51 3.60 -4.05
C GLU A 120 7.73 3.00 -5.44
N THR A 121 8.27 1.78 -5.51
CA THR A 121 8.46 1.06 -6.79
C THR A 121 7.13 0.85 -7.50
N TYR A 122 6.10 0.40 -6.78
CA TYR A 122 4.76 0.18 -7.34
C TYR A 122 4.15 1.47 -7.88
N TRP A 123 4.11 2.52 -7.07
CA TRP A 123 3.53 3.81 -7.46
C TRP A 123 4.34 4.50 -8.56
N SER A 124 5.67 4.35 -8.57
CA SER A 124 6.53 4.91 -9.63
C SER A 124 6.27 4.24 -10.96
N CYS A 125 6.07 2.91 -10.95
CA CYS A 125 5.69 2.15 -12.13
C CYS A 125 4.31 2.61 -12.65
N LEU A 126 3.31 2.67 -11.77
CA LEU A 126 1.95 3.11 -12.16
C LEU A 126 1.88 4.55 -12.67
N ALA A 127 2.70 5.46 -12.12
CA ALA A 127 2.77 6.84 -12.61
C ALA A 127 3.19 6.94 -14.08
N ARG A 128 3.95 5.94 -14.56
CA ARG A 128 4.50 5.84 -15.93
C ARG A 128 3.64 4.94 -16.84
N ALA A 129 2.83 4.05 -16.28
CA ALA A 129 2.02 3.12 -17.04
C ALA A 129 1.01 3.84 -17.95
N THR A 130 0.91 3.40 -19.20
CA THR A 130 -0.03 3.89 -20.22
C THR A 130 -0.79 2.76 -20.93
N THR A 131 -0.45 1.51 -20.65
CA THR A 131 -1.04 0.31 -21.28
C THR A 131 -1.34 -0.75 -20.23
N CYS A 132 -2.19 -1.73 -20.56
CA CYS A 132 -2.46 -2.84 -19.66
C CYS A 132 -1.24 -3.72 -19.41
N ASP A 133 -0.36 -3.90 -20.38
CA ASP A 133 0.87 -4.67 -20.19
C ASP A 133 1.81 -3.98 -19.20
N ALA A 134 1.89 -2.64 -19.23
CA ALA A 134 2.63 -1.88 -18.24
C ALA A 134 1.99 -1.98 -16.84
N VAL A 135 0.66 -1.92 -16.74
CA VAL A 135 -0.05 -2.15 -15.46
C VAL A 135 0.23 -3.56 -14.93
N ASP A 136 0.13 -4.59 -15.76
CA ASP A 136 0.42 -5.97 -15.36
C ASP A 136 1.88 -6.10 -14.89
N ALA A 137 2.84 -5.46 -15.56
CA ALA A 137 4.22 -5.42 -15.09
C ALA A 137 4.35 -4.74 -13.71
N CYS A 138 3.61 -3.65 -13.45
CA CYS A 138 3.60 -2.99 -12.15
C CYS A 138 2.98 -3.85 -11.04
N VAL A 139 1.89 -4.57 -11.34
CA VAL A 139 1.15 -5.39 -10.36
C VAL A 139 1.91 -6.69 -10.05
N PHE A 140 2.39 -7.39 -11.07
CA PHE A 140 3.00 -8.72 -10.93
C PHE A 140 4.54 -8.69 -10.79
N GLY A 141 5.18 -7.56 -11.11
CA GLY A 141 6.65 -7.49 -11.21
C GLY A 141 7.22 -8.35 -12.35
N GLY A 142 6.40 -8.65 -13.36
CA GLY A 142 6.72 -9.56 -14.46
C GLY A 142 5.45 -9.97 -15.23
N PRO A 143 5.52 -11.05 -16.04
CA PRO A 143 4.36 -11.58 -16.73
C PRO A 143 3.25 -11.98 -15.76
N ARG A 144 2.00 -11.75 -16.18
CA ARG A 144 0.81 -12.15 -15.41
C ARG A 144 0.84 -13.65 -15.07
N GLN A 145 0.78 -13.95 -13.78
CA GLN A 145 0.77 -15.33 -13.31
C GLN A 145 -0.61 -15.96 -13.53
N ARG A 146 -0.65 -17.19 -14.07
CA ARG A 146 -1.90 -17.94 -14.23
C ARG A 146 -2.35 -18.51 -12.88
N CYS A 147 -3.66 -18.64 -12.71
CA CYS A 147 -4.21 -19.31 -11.52
C CYS A 147 -3.84 -20.79 -11.56
N GLY A 148 -3.09 -21.24 -10.54
CA GLY A 148 -2.94 -22.66 -10.25
C GLY A 148 -4.29 -23.20 -9.82
N SER A 149 -4.93 -23.99 -10.67
CA SER A 149 -6.31 -24.47 -10.57
C SER A 149 -6.82 -24.77 -9.15
N THR A 150 -8.07 -24.36 -8.88
CA THR A 150 -8.93 -24.50 -7.67
C THR A 150 -9.04 -23.24 -6.78
N GLY A 151 -10.18 -22.56 -6.86
CA GLY A 151 -10.58 -21.43 -5.99
C GLY A 151 -11.10 -20.21 -6.77
N PHE A 152 -11.92 -19.38 -6.12
CA PHE A 152 -12.38 -18.09 -6.69
C PHE A 152 -11.27 -17.04 -6.59
N LEU A 153 -10.54 -16.99 -5.47
CA LEU A 153 -9.41 -16.09 -5.26
C LEU A 153 -8.14 -16.88 -4.96
N GLY A 154 -7.02 -16.48 -5.59
CA GLY A 154 -5.71 -17.09 -5.40
C GLY A 154 -4.63 -16.09 -5.00
N CYS A 155 -3.48 -16.63 -4.63
CA CYS A 155 -2.24 -15.86 -4.48
C CYS A 155 -1.27 -16.19 -5.60
N SER A 156 -0.45 -15.21 -5.98
CA SER A 156 0.74 -15.47 -6.78
C SER A 156 1.68 -16.45 -6.08
N ALA A 157 2.55 -17.12 -6.83
CA ALA A 157 3.47 -18.12 -6.30
C ALA A 157 4.41 -17.58 -5.21
N ASP A 158 4.73 -16.29 -5.27
CA ASP A 158 5.53 -15.57 -4.27
C ASP A 158 4.69 -14.94 -3.14
N GLY A 159 3.36 -15.03 -3.21
CA GLY A 159 2.44 -14.46 -2.24
C GLY A 159 2.36 -12.94 -2.25
N ARG A 160 2.88 -12.24 -3.27
CA ARG A 160 2.87 -10.77 -3.33
C ARG A 160 1.60 -10.17 -3.91
N VAL A 161 0.84 -10.96 -4.69
CA VAL A 161 -0.33 -10.51 -5.43
C VAL A 161 -1.52 -11.41 -5.09
N ARG A 162 -2.67 -10.80 -4.82
CA ARG A 162 -3.96 -11.49 -4.75
C ARG A 162 -4.64 -11.42 -6.12
N VAL A 163 -5.17 -12.53 -6.60
CA VAL A 163 -5.68 -12.68 -7.97
C VAL A 163 -7.11 -13.21 -7.95
N ASP A 164 -7.98 -12.64 -8.78
CA ASP A 164 -9.28 -13.21 -9.09
C ASP A 164 -9.13 -14.33 -10.13
N CYS A 165 -9.44 -15.55 -9.70
CA CYS A 165 -9.36 -16.79 -10.47
C CYS A 165 -10.72 -17.26 -10.99
N GLN A 166 -11.83 -16.58 -10.67
CA GLN A 166 -13.17 -16.97 -11.09
C GLN A 166 -13.35 -16.82 -12.60
N ASN A 167 -12.74 -15.79 -13.18
CA ASN A 167 -12.90 -15.42 -14.57
C ASN A 167 -11.66 -15.82 -15.39
N THR A 168 -11.87 -16.38 -16.59
CA THR A 168 -10.78 -16.66 -17.55
C THR A 168 -10.99 -15.83 -18.83
N PRO A 169 -10.04 -14.99 -19.26
CA PRO A 169 -8.81 -14.62 -18.55
C PRO A 169 -9.11 -13.93 -17.22
N GLN A 170 -8.16 -14.00 -16.29
CA GLN A 170 -8.28 -13.36 -14.97
C GLN A 170 -8.69 -11.90 -15.14
N GLN A 171 -9.69 -11.48 -14.36
CA GLN A 171 -10.23 -10.12 -14.45
C GLN A 171 -9.70 -9.20 -13.34
N GLY A 172 -9.20 -9.77 -12.22
CA GLY A 172 -8.77 -9.03 -11.04
C GLY A 172 -7.36 -9.40 -10.55
N ALA A 173 -6.56 -8.43 -10.13
CA ALA A 173 -5.34 -8.64 -9.37
C ALA A 173 -4.95 -7.40 -8.56
N GLU A 174 -4.57 -7.56 -7.30
CA GLU A 174 -4.01 -6.48 -6.47
C GLU A 174 -2.66 -6.86 -5.86
N ARG A 175 -1.74 -5.90 -5.79
CA ARG A 175 -0.41 -6.10 -5.25
C ARG A 175 -0.39 -5.83 -3.74
N CYS A 176 -0.52 -6.88 -2.93
CA CYS A 176 -0.46 -6.80 -1.47
C CYS A 176 0.85 -6.16 -0.97
N GLU A 177 1.97 -6.53 -1.59
CA GLU A 177 3.31 -6.08 -1.17
C GLU A 177 3.46 -4.54 -1.22
N ALA A 178 2.74 -3.86 -2.11
CA ALA A 178 2.75 -2.40 -2.21
C ALA A 178 2.24 -1.71 -0.94
N TYR A 179 1.59 -2.45 -0.04
CA TYR A 179 1.06 -1.98 1.23
C TYR A 179 1.68 -2.72 2.43
N GLY A 180 2.76 -3.48 2.21
CA GLY A 180 3.43 -4.25 3.28
C GLY A 180 2.62 -5.44 3.73
N GLN A 181 1.73 -5.89 2.86
CA GLN A 181 0.87 -7.05 3.05
C GLN A 181 1.40 -8.22 2.24
N ARG A 182 0.92 -9.41 2.58
CA ARG A 182 1.12 -10.64 1.83
C ARG A 182 -0.22 -11.26 1.50
N CYS A 183 -0.34 -11.82 0.31
CA CYS A 183 -1.48 -12.64 -0.03
C CYS A 183 -1.43 -13.96 0.76
N VAL A 184 -2.45 -14.21 1.57
CA VAL A 184 -2.60 -15.45 2.34
C VAL A 184 -3.88 -16.15 1.91
N ARG A 185 -3.77 -17.48 1.71
CA ARG A 185 -4.91 -18.35 1.39
C ARG A 185 -5.51 -18.91 2.67
N TYR A 186 -6.80 -18.72 2.86
CA TYR A 186 -7.57 -19.32 3.95
C TYR A 186 -8.20 -20.63 3.48
N ALA A 187 -7.76 -21.74 4.06
CA ALA A 187 -8.09 -23.10 3.60
C ALA A 187 -9.59 -23.44 3.65
N ALA A 188 -10.36 -22.83 4.54
CA ALA A 188 -11.78 -23.15 4.74
C ALA A 188 -12.66 -22.67 3.58
N ASP A 189 -12.34 -21.54 2.95
CA ASP A 189 -13.31 -20.80 2.13
C ASP A 189 -12.86 -20.57 0.68
N SER A 190 -11.75 -21.18 0.25
CA SER A 190 -11.13 -20.87 -1.05
C SER A 190 -10.90 -19.35 -1.26
N LEU A 191 -10.73 -18.64 -0.14
CA LEU A 191 -10.53 -17.21 -0.08
C LEU A 191 -9.03 -16.93 0.02
N SER A 192 -8.58 -15.93 -0.73
CA SER A 192 -7.26 -15.33 -0.55
C SER A 192 -7.48 -13.88 -0.14
N VAL A 193 -6.66 -13.36 0.77
CA VAL A 193 -6.75 -11.98 1.29
C VAL A 193 -5.35 -11.39 1.36
N CYS A 194 -5.19 -10.11 1.04
CA CYS A 194 -3.96 -9.38 1.38
C CYS A 194 -3.97 -9.11 2.89
N THR A 195 -3.12 -9.80 3.64
CA THR A 195 -3.01 -9.65 5.09
C THR A 195 -1.73 -8.91 5.46
N GLY A 196 -1.77 -8.12 6.53
CA GLY A 196 -0.58 -7.50 7.12
C GLY A 196 0.46 -8.52 7.58
N VAL A 197 1.56 -8.00 8.15
CA VAL A 197 2.78 -8.75 8.53
C VAL A 197 2.50 -9.94 9.46
N GLY A 198 1.37 -9.94 10.17
CA GLY A 198 0.99 -11.04 11.06
C GLY A 198 0.55 -12.34 10.36
N GLU A 199 0.18 -12.30 9.07
CA GLU A 199 -0.31 -13.43 8.26
C GLU A 199 -1.40 -14.29 8.97
N ARG A 200 -2.21 -13.69 9.84
CA ARG A 200 -3.09 -14.42 10.78
C ARG A 200 -4.45 -13.76 10.90
N ALA A 201 -5.42 -14.57 11.33
CA ALA A 201 -6.61 -14.01 11.96
C ALA A 201 -6.17 -13.14 13.15
N CYS A 202 -6.74 -11.96 13.29
CA CYS A 202 -6.36 -11.05 14.37
C CYS A 202 -7.59 -10.61 15.17
N ALA A 203 -7.40 -10.48 16.48
CA ALA A 203 -8.48 -10.20 17.41
C ALA A 203 -8.58 -8.71 17.81
N GLN A 204 -7.47 -7.98 17.73
CA GLN A 204 -7.36 -6.59 18.15
C GLN A 204 -6.35 -5.83 17.29
N SER A 205 -6.71 -4.62 16.88
CA SER A 205 -5.80 -3.70 16.19
C SER A 205 -4.72 -3.20 17.15
N THR A 206 -3.46 -3.29 16.75
CA THR A 206 -2.29 -2.93 17.59
C THR A 206 -1.08 -2.55 16.74
N CYS A 207 0.05 -2.21 17.37
CA CYS A 207 1.34 -2.06 16.70
C CYS A 207 2.25 -3.25 16.98
N GLN A 208 2.87 -3.80 15.94
CA GLN A 208 3.89 -4.85 16.03
C GLN A 208 5.14 -4.42 15.28
N GLY A 209 6.10 -3.81 16.00
CA GLY A 209 7.26 -3.20 15.35
C GLY A 209 6.84 -2.05 14.44
N THR A 210 7.16 -2.15 13.14
CA THR A 210 6.70 -1.19 12.12
C THR A 210 5.31 -1.51 11.58
N ALA A 211 4.77 -2.70 11.83
CA ALA A 211 3.46 -3.09 11.32
C ALA A 211 2.32 -2.46 12.14
N ARG A 212 1.40 -1.77 11.44
CA ARG A 212 0.09 -1.40 11.94
C ARG A 212 -0.85 -2.56 11.73
N VAL A 213 -1.15 -3.33 12.78
CA VAL A 213 -2.15 -4.40 12.73
C VAL A 213 -3.53 -3.80 12.81
N GLU A 214 -4.38 -4.10 11.83
CA GLU A 214 -5.76 -3.62 11.77
C GLU A 214 -6.69 -4.81 11.55
N CYS A 215 -7.50 -5.14 12.56
CA CYS A 215 -8.40 -6.28 12.47
C CYS A 215 -9.72 -5.86 11.85
N ALA A 216 -9.99 -6.38 10.66
CA ALA A 216 -11.23 -6.14 9.94
C ALA A 216 -11.81 -7.45 9.42
N ASP A 217 -13.13 -7.46 9.25
CA ASP A 217 -13.82 -8.59 8.64
C ASP A 217 -13.51 -8.66 7.15
N ALA A 218 -12.94 -9.80 6.73
CA ALA A 218 -12.62 -10.15 5.36
C ALA A 218 -13.44 -11.37 4.95
N GLY A 219 -14.77 -11.18 4.88
CA GLY A 219 -15.73 -12.26 4.64
C GLY A 219 -16.03 -13.06 5.91
N SER A 220 -15.71 -14.36 5.90
CA SER A 220 -15.92 -15.29 7.03
C SER A 220 -14.82 -15.24 8.09
N VAL A 221 -13.74 -14.49 7.85
CA VAL A 221 -12.58 -14.39 8.73
C VAL A 221 -12.32 -12.94 9.12
N THR A 222 -11.95 -12.69 10.37
CA THR A 222 -11.34 -11.40 10.76
C THR A 222 -9.85 -11.49 10.48
N ALA A 223 -9.36 -10.70 9.53
CA ALA A 223 -7.98 -10.71 9.08
C ALA A 223 -7.27 -9.41 9.46
N ASP A 224 -5.95 -9.49 9.59
CA ASP A 224 -5.10 -8.30 9.66
C ASP A 224 -5.07 -7.63 8.28
N VAL A 225 -5.81 -6.53 8.10
CA VAL A 225 -5.76 -5.69 6.89
C VAL A 225 -4.80 -4.50 7.07
N GLY A 226 -3.98 -4.60 8.11
CA GLY A 226 -2.94 -3.66 8.45
C GLY A 226 -1.89 -3.45 7.37
N GLU A 227 -1.05 -2.44 7.56
CA GLU A 227 0.04 -2.09 6.64
C GLU A 227 1.37 -1.95 7.38
N ASP A 228 2.47 -2.12 6.67
CA ASP A 228 3.80 -1.87 7.23
C ASP A 228 4.14 -0.39 7.14
N CYS A 229 4.24 0.29 8.29
CA CYS A 229 4.56 1.70 8.35
C CYS A 229 5.96 2.01 7.82
N ALA A 230 6.85 1.02 7.70
CA ALA A 230 8.16 1.19 7.05
C ALA A 230 8.04 1.53 5.55
N LEU A 231 6.88 1.27 4.92
CA LEU A 231 6.61 1.58 3.52
C LEU A 231 5.97 2.96 3.31
N VAL A 232 5.65 3.69 4.38
CA VAL A 232 5.05 5.02 4.33
C VAL A 232 5.83 6.00 5.20
N GLY A 233 6.71 6.76 4.55
CA GLY A 233 7.63 7.74 5.13
C GLY A 233 8.74 7.05 5.92
N ASP A 234 9.35 7.76 6.87
CA ASP A 234 10.16 7.10 7.90
C ASP A 234 9.26 6.51 9.01
N GLY A 235 8.18 5.84 8.60
CA GLY A 235 7.07 5.50 9.47
C GLY A 235 7.42 4.44 10.51
N GLN A 236 6.91 4.63 11.73
CA GLN A 236 6.79 3.60 12.76
C GLN A 236 5.31 3.42 13.06
N CYS A 237 4.91 2.22 13.49
CA CYS A 237 3.59 2.09 14.08
C CYS A 237 3.62 2.65 15.50
N ALA A 238 2.65 3.49 15.82
CA ALA A 238 2.43 3.93 17.20
C ALA A 238 0.95 3.90 17.55
N VAL A 239 0.66 3.62 18.82
CA VAL A 239 -0.72 3.55 19.35
C VAL A 239 -1.08 4.91 19.95
N GLY A 240 -2.07 5.57 19.33
CA GLY A 240 -2.71 6.77 19.85
C GLY A 240 -4.08 6.46 20.48
N PRO A 241 -4.77 7.48 21.02
CA PRO A 241 -6.15 7.32 21.49
C PRO A 241 -7.12 6.91 20.37
N GLU A 242 -6.79 7.20 19.12
CA GLU A 242 -7.56 6.79 17.94
C GLU A 242 -7.22 5.38 17.43
N GLY A 243 -6.26 4.69 18.06
CA GLY A 243 -5.80 3.35 17.67
C GLY A 243 -4.36 3.32 17.10
N PRO A 244 -3.92 2.18 16.54
CA PRO A 244 -2.61 2.07 15.91
C PRO A 244 -2.59 2.85 14.59
N ALA A 245 -1.54 3.63 14.35
CA ALA A 245 -1.37 4.43 13.15
C ALA A 245 0.10 4.48 12.71
N CYS A 246 0.31 4.71 11.42
CA CYS A 246 1.64 5.00 10.90
C CYS A 246 2.00 6.46 11.19
N VAL A 247 3.12 6.64 11.90
CA VAL A 247 3.64 7.94 12.28
C VAL A 247 5.09 8.11 11.82
N PRO A 248 5.47 9.28 11.29
CA PRO A 248 6.84 9.54 10.85
C PRO A 248 7.83 9.54 12.03
N THR A 249 9.11 9.23 11.77
CA THR A 249 10.18 9.48 12.75
C THR A 249 10.55 10.96 12.80
N GLY A 250 10.65 11.54 14.00
CA GLY A 250 11.24 12.87 14.19
C GLY A 250 10.28 14.07 14.09
N ASN A 251 8.98 13.85 13.99
CA ASN A 251 8.03 14.97 13.93
C ASN A 251 7.79 15.65 15.28
N ALA A 252 7.40 16.93 15.19
CA ALA A 252 7.06 17.76 16.34
C ALA A 252 5.99 17.08 17.20
N ALA A 253 6.14 17.25 18.51
CA ALA A 253 5.13 16.80 19.46
C ALA A 253 3.78 17.49 19.18
N CYS A 254 2.69 16.75 19.29
CA CYS A 254 1.34 17.28 19.20
C CYS A 254 0.53 16.88 20.44
N GLY A 255 -0.56 17.64 20.68
CA GLY A 255 -1.53 17.35 21.75
C GLY A 255 -2.64 16.44 21.25
N ALA A 256 -3.73 17.02 20.76
CA ALA A 256 -4.85 16.30 20.17
C ALA A 256 -4.91 16.48 18.66
N SER A 257 -5.48 15.48 17.98
CA SER A 257 -5.88 15.57 16.58
C SER A 257 -6.89 16.71 16.42
N ARG A 258 -6.73 17.56 15.39
CA ARG A 258 -7.58 18.74 15.15
C ARG A 258 -7.52 19.22 13.70
N CYS A 259 -8.46 20.07 13.33
CA CYS A 259 -8.32 20.91 12.14
C CYS A 259 -7.42 22.12 12.46
N ASP A 260 -6.43 22.33 11.60
CA ASP A 260 -5.61 23.55 11.55
C ASP A 260 -6.16 24.43 10.43
N GLY A 261 -7.05 25.35 10.79
CA GLY A 261 -7.87 26.09 9.82
C GLY A 261 -9.00 25.22 9.24
N THR A 262 -9.42 25.51 8.00
CA THR A 262 -10.57 24.84 7.36
C THR A 262 -10.20 23.64 6.50
N THR A 263 -8.91 23.43 6.22
CA THR A 263 -8.48 22.45 5.20
C THR A 263 -7.42 21.49 5.66
N VAL A 264 -6.61 21.80 6.68
CA VAL A 264 -5.55 20.88 7.12
C VAL A 264 -6.03 20.08 8.32
N VAL A 265 -6.11 18.76 8.20
CA VAL A 265 -6.28 17.87 9.36
C VAL A 265 -4.91 17.54 9.93
N VAL A 266 -4.74 17.75 11.22
CA VAL A 266 -3.56 17.38 11.98
C VAL A 266 -3.91 16.18 12.85
N GLY A 267 -3.27 15.05 12.58
CA GLY A 267 -3.34 13.86 13.41
C GLY A 267 -2.31 13.86 14.51
N CYS A 268 -2.66 13.26 15.65
CA CYS A 268 -1.74 13.07 16.75
C CYS A 268 -1.74 11.64 17.30
N ALA A 269 -0.99 10.76 16.65
CA ALA A 269 -0.78 9.40 17.15
C ALA A 269 0.52 9.32 17.95
N ALA A 270 0.44 8.82 19.18
CA ALA A 270 1.57 8.73 20.12
C ALA A 270 2.40 10.02 20.21
N THR A 271 1.74 11.17 20.32
CA THR A 271 2.35 12.51 20.35
C THR A 271 3.08 12.93 19.08
N ARG A 272 3.05 12.16 17.99
CA ARG A 272 3.71 12.53 16.73
C ARG A 272 2.72 13.14 15.75
N ARG A 273 3.06 14.34 15.27
CA ARG A 273 2.23 15.06 14.31
C ARG A 273 2.23 14.36 12.95
N THR A 274 1.05 14.10 12.41
CA THR A 274 0.82 13.84 10.99
C THR A 274 -0.11 14.92 10.45
N SER A 275 -0.05 15.21 9.15
CA SER A 275 -0.95 16.19 8.55
C SER A 275 -1.36 15.77 7.16
N LEU A 276 -2.60 16.13 6.80
CA LEU A 276 -3.17 15.90 5.49
C LEU A 276 -3.93 17.18 5.09
N ASP A 277 -3.68 17.69 3.89
CA ASP A 277 -4.40 18.84 3.35
C ASP A 277 -5.66 18.39 2.58
N CYS A 278 -6.82 18.56 3.19
CA CYS A 278 -8.11 18.28 2.57
C CYS A 278 -8.40 19.21 1.36
N ALA A 279 -7.77 20.39 1.27
CA ALA A 279 -7.96 21.28 0.12
C ALA A 279 -7.46 20.66 -1.19
N ALA A 280 -6.40 19.85 -1.12
CA ALA A 280 -5.89 19.11 -2.28
C ALA A 280 -6.96 18.20 -2.91
N TRP A 281 -7.99 17.85 -2.13
CA TRP A 281 -9.13 17.03 -2.53
C TRP A 281 -10.39 17.84 -2.83
N GLY A 282 -10.35 19.17 -2.68
CA GLY A 282 -11.54 20.01 -2.69
C GLY A 282 -12.49 19.70 -1.53
N LEU A 283 -11.94 19.26 -0.39
CA LEU A 283 -12.67 18.90 0.83
C LEU A 283 -12.33 19.88 1.96
N LEU A 284 -13.18 19.88 2.99
CA LEU A 284 -12.99 20.63 4.22
C LEU A 284 -12.59 19.69 5.35
N CYS A 285 -11.82 20.20 6.30
CA CYS A 285 -11.52 19.47 7.51
C CYS A 285 -12.73 19.48 8.46
N SER A 286 -13.06 18.31 9.01
CA SER A 286 -14.09 18.10 10.03
C SER A 286 -13.47 18.10 11.42
N ASP A 287 -14.07 18.87 12.36
CA ASP A 287 -13.66 18.89 13.77
C ASP A 287 -13.82 17.51 14.45
N THR A 288 -14.65 16.65 13.88
CA THR A 288 -14.79 15.25 14.30
C THR A 288 -13.72 14.41 13.61
N ILE A 289 -12.65 14.08 14.34
CA ILE A 289 -11.60 13.16 13.91
C ILE A 289 -11.79 11.83 14.64
N THR A 290 -12.15 10.80 13.88
CA THR A 290 -12.41 9.46 14.42
C THR A 290 -11.50 8.45 13.74
N GLY A 291 -10.70 7.76 14.54
CA GLY A 291 -9.85 6.67 14.08
C GLY A 291 -8.51 7.13 13.48
N PRO A 292 -7.67 6.15 13.08
CA PRO A 292 -6.29 6.41 12.67
C PRO A 292 -6.18 6.96 11.24
N ASN A 293 -7.25 6.87 10.44
CA ASN A 293 -7.29 7.37 9.07
C ASN A 293 -7.71 8.85 9.04
N LEU A 294 -6.73 9.76 9.03
CA LEU A 294 -7.00 11.21 8.94
C LEU A 294 -7.83 11.60 7.72
N PHE A 295 -7.74 10.83 6.64
CA PHE A 295 -8.50 11.11 5.44
C PHE A 295 -10.01 11.04 5.68
N ALA A 296 -10.49 10.24 6.65
CA ALA A 296 -11.91 10.19 7.01
C ALA A 296 -12.45 11.52 7.56
N SER A 297 -11.56 12.42 8.01
CA SER A 297 -11.91 13.76 8.49
C SER A 297 -11.99 14.82 7.39
N CYS A 298 -11.64 14.47 6.14
CA CYS A 298 -11.83 15.37 5.01
C CYS A 298 -13.23 15.18 4.42
N LEU A 299 -14.16 16.08 4.71
CA LEU A 299 -15.56 15.99 4.28
C LEU A 299 -15.91 17.07 3.24
N PRO A 300 -16.79 16.79 2.27
CA PRO A 300 -17.27 17.82 1.38
C PRO A 300 -18.23 18.77 2.10
N GLN A 301 -18.33 20.00 1.59
CA GLN A 301 -19.37 20.93 2.03
C GLN A 301 -20.78 20.41 1.67
N VAL A 302 -20.90 19.71 0.54
CA VAL A 302 -22.14 19.09 0.07
C VAL A 302 -21.82 17.66 -0.39
N ALA A 303 -22.49 16.68 0.22
CA ALA A 303 -22.40 15.29 -0.20
C ALA A 303 -23.13 15.10 -1.54
N ASP A 304 -22.50 14.44 -2.51
CA ASP A 304 -23.02 14.22 -3.86
C ASP A 304 -22.89 12.76 -4.36
N CYS A 305 -22.39 11.85 -3.52
CA CYS A 305 -22.37 10.42 -3.81
C CYS A 305 -22.42 9.56 -2.54
N THR A 306 -22.74 8.27 -2.70
CA THR A 306 -22.69 7.26 -1.62
C THR A 306 -21.79 6.07 -1.94
N VAL A 307 -21.63 5.75 -3.23
CA VAL A 307 -20.82 4.65 -3.75
C VAL A 307 -20.21 5.07 -5.09
N ASP A 308 -19.16 4.36 -5.51
CA ASP A 308 -18.62 4.53 -6.86
C ASP A 308 -19.73 4.23 -7.90
N ALA A 309 -19.76 4.96 -9.02
CA ALA A 309 -20.75 4.75 -10.07
C ALA A 309 -20.20 4.99 -11.49
N CYS A 310 -20.93 4.51 -12.50
CA CYS A 310 -20.70 4.87 -13.90
C CYS A 310 -21.81 5.81 -14.40
N GLU A 311 -21.42 6.88 -15.08
CA GLU A 311 -22.33 7.76 -15.82
C GLU A 311 -21.81 7.96 -17.25
N GLY A 312 -22.30 7.12 -18.17
CA GLY A 312 -21.79 7.08 -19.54
C GLY A 312 -20.32 6.70 -19.58
N ASN A 313 -19.47 7.63 -20.05
CA ASN A 313 -18.01 7.45 -20.12
C ASN A 313 -17.27 7.88 -18.85
N VAL A 314 -17.99 8.37 -17.83
CA VAL A 314 -17.39 8.89 -16.60
C VAL A 314 -17.50 7.85 -15.48
N LEU A 315 -16.35 7.47 -14.93
CA LEU A 315 -16.23 6.73 -13.68
C LEU A 315 -16.25 7.74 -12.52
N LYS A 316 -17.26 7.66 -11.65
CA LYS A 316 -17.34 8.50 -10.44
C LYS A 316 -16.80 7.71 -9.26
N ALA A 317 -15.60 8.07 -8.81
CA ALA A 317 -15.06 7.58 -7.54
C ALA A 317 -15.71 8.37 -6.39
N CYS A 318 -16.36 7.69 -5.46
CA CYS A 318 -17.01 8.30 -4.31
C CYS A 318 -16.11 8.26 -3.08
N ILE A 319 -15.59 9.42 -2.71
CA ILE A 319 -14.59 9.55 -1.66
C ILE A 319 -15.15 10.52 -0.61
N ASN A 320 -15.38 10.02 0.61
CA ASN A 320 -16.02 10.77 1.70
C ASN A 320 -17.33 11.47 1.30
N ARG A 321 -18.13 10.83 0.44
CA ARG A 321 -19.38 11.37 -0.13
C ARG A 321 -19.20 12.51 -1.14
N ARG A 322 -17.98 12.70 -1.66
CA ARG A 322 -17.67 13.58 -2.79
C ARG A 322 -17.34 12.74 -4.03
N ALA A 323 -17.97 13.05 -5.15
CA ALA A 323 -17.72 12.42 -6.43
C ALA A 323 -16.49 13.04 -7.10
N PHE A 324 -15.56 12.17 -7.48
CA PHE A 324 -14.38 12.48 -8.27
C PHE A 324 -14.57 11.86 -9.65
N PRO A 325 -14.96 12.66 -10.67
CA PRO A 325 -15.20 12.15 -12.01
C PRO A 325 -13.87 11.85 -12.71
N ILE A 326 -13.78 10.67 -13.31
CA ILE A 326 -12.69 10.23 -14.17
C ILE A 326 -13.29 9.97 -15.55
N ASP A 327 -12.93 10.78 -16.54
CA ASP A 327 -13.34 10.56 -17.93
C ASP A 327 -12.48 9.44 -18.53
N CYS A 328 -13.08 8.25 -18.71
CA CYS A 328 -12.37 7.08 -19.21
C CYS A 328 -11.79 7.31 -20.62
N ALA A 329 -12.52 8.02 -21.48
CA ALA A 329 -12.06 8.29 -22.84
C ALA A 329 -10.85 9.24 -22.83
N ALA A 330 -10.85 10.24 -21.95
CA ALA A 330 -9.70 11.13 -21.77
C ALA A 330 -8.45 10.40 -21.25
N GLN A 331 -8.62 9.25 -20.56
CA GLN A 331 -7.52 8.36 -20.15
C GLN A 331 -7.09 7.37 -21.23
N GLY A 332 -7.67 7.43 -22.44
CA GLY A 332 -7.39 6.48 -23.52
C GLY A 332 -7.99 5.09 -23.27
N LEU A 333 -9.07 5.01 -22.48
CA LEU A 333 -9.77 3.78 -22.14
C LEU A 333 -11.15 3.72 -22.79
N GLY A 334 -11.78 2.55 -22.76
CA GLY A 334 -13.17 2.39 -23.18
C GLY A 334 -14.18 2.94 -22.15
N PRO A 335 -15.49 2.79 -22.41
CA PRO A 335 -16.53 3.37 -21.55
C PRO A 335 -16.51 2.83 -20.12
N CYS A 336 -17.15 3.55 -19.18
CA CYS A 336 -17.35 3.05 -17.83
C CYS A 336 -18.42 1.95 -17.82
N LYS A 337 -18.15 0.83 -17.15
CA LYS A 337 -19.10 -0.26 -16.94
C LYS A 337 -19.05 -0.78 -15.50
N LEU A 338 -20.17 -1.35 -15.07
CA LEU A 338 -20.24 -2.18 -13.88
C LEU A 338 -19.74 -3.59 -14.23
N VAL A 339 -18.73 -4.07 -13.50
CA VAL A 339 -18.19 -5.43 -13.63
C VAL A 339 -18.36 -6.18 -12.32
N GLU A 340 -18.59 -7.49 -12.40
CA GLU A 340 -18.67 -8.35 -11.24
C GLU A 340 -17.26 -8.56 -10.64
N THR A 341 -17.17 -8.63 -9.32
CA THR A 341 -15.90 -8.74 -8.57
C THR A 341 -15.92 -9.91 -7.59
N GLU A 342 -15.05 -9.89 -6.56
CA GLU A 342 -14.71 -11.01 -5.65
C GLU A 342 -15.90 -11.73 -5.01
N THR A 343 -17.04 -11.06 -4.88
CA THR A 343 -18.28 -11.63 -4.34
C THR A 343 -19.33 -11.62 -5.43
N ALA A 344 -19.88 -12.80 -5.74
CA ALA A 344 -20.95 -12.94 -6.72
C ALA A 344 -22.08 -11.94 -6.45
N GLY A 345 -22.49 -11.19 -7.47
CA GLY A 345 -23.48 -10.11 -7.38
C GLY A 345 -22.93 -8.75 -6.92
N THR A 346 -21.66 -8.64 -6.51
CA THR A 346 -21.03 -7.34 -6.21
C THR A 346 -20.47 -6.72 -7.48
N LEU A 347 -21.22 -5.74 -7.99
CA LEU A 347 -20.82 -4.94 -9.15
C LEU A 347 -19.98 -3.74 -8.71
N ARG A 348 -18.84 -3.53 -9.37
CA ARG A 348 -17.98 -2.36 -9.18
C ARG A 348 -17.82 -1.62 -10.50
N PRO A 349 -17.89 -0.28 -10.51
CA PRO A 349 -17.65 0.50 -11.71
C PRO A 349 -16.16 0.54 -12.05
N THR A 350 -15.86 0.48 -13.33
CA THR A 350 -14.50 0.62 -13.86
C THR A 350 -14.54 1.10 -15.31
N CYS A 351 -13.47 1.73 -15.77
CA CYS A 351 -13.27 1.94 -17.20
C CYS A 351 -12.98 0.59 -17.87
N THR A 352 -13.45 0.36 -19.10
CA THR A 352 -13.04 -0.84 -19.83
C THR A 352 -11.67 -0.65 -20.48
N LYS A 353 -10.99 -1.76 -20.75
CA LYS A 353 -9.79 -1.76 -21.62
C LYS A 353 -10.10 -1.04 -22.95
N PRO A 354 -9.09 -0.38 -23.57
CA PRO A 354 -9.23 0.21 -24.89
C PRO A 354 -9.57 -0.84 -25.95
#